data_AF-A0A1B6GF34-F1
#
_entry.id   AF-A0A1B6GF34-F1
#
_cell.length_a   1.000
_cell.length_b   1.000
_cell.length_c   1.000
_cell.angle_alpha   90.00
_cell.angle_beta   90.00
_cell.angle_gamma   90.00
#
_symmetry.space_group_name_H-M   'P 1'
#
loop_
_entity.id
_entity.type
_entity.pdbx_description
1 polymer ?
#
loop_
_entity_poly.entity_id
_entity_poly.type
_entity_poly.pdbx_seq_one_letter_code
_entity_poly.pdbx_strand_id
1 'polypeptide(L)'
;KAIRTLASLNPLDSCRKAFKTLKILTIVGLYILSVVTYIDKTANERGEDIHTYNTRRAIDFILPQHHTTQYSKKPSYAGRKMYNSLPKHLKNFSGKKLKKGLQ
;
A
#
# COMPACT_ATOMS: atom_id res chain seq x y z
N LYS A 1 -2.16 -19.15 15.09
CA LYS A 1 -2.70 -19.58 16.40
C LYS A 1 -3.57 -18.48 17.05
N ALA A 2 -3.05 -17.28 17.33
CA ALA A 2 -3.81 -16.19 18.00
C ALA A 2 -5.17 -15.81 17.36
N ILE A 3 -5.24 -15.57 16.05
CA ILE A 3 -6.52 -15.24 15.38
C ILE A 3 -7.54 -16.37 15.52
N ARG A 4 -7.07 -17.62 15.45
CA ARG A 4 -7.90 -18.82 15.56
C ARG A 4 -8.49 -18.95 16.96
N THR A 5 -7.71 -18.66 18.00
CA THR A 5 -8.16 -18.69 19.40
C THR A 5 -9.11 -17.54 19.69
N LEU A 6 -8.84 -16.32 19.20
CA LEU A 6 -9.73 -15.16 19.37
C LEU A 6 -11.11 -15.37 18.71
N ALA A 7 -11.17 -16.15 17.63
CA ALA A 7 -12.40 -16.44 16.90
C ALA A 7 -12.98 -17.82 17.20
N SER A 8 -12.45 -18.55 18.20
CA SER A 8 -12.89 -19.91 18.60
C SER A 8 -13.07 -20.89 17.43
N LEU A 9 -12.14 -20.84 16.47
CA LEU A 9 -12.19 -21.64 15.24
C LEU A 9 -11.53 -23.02 15.43
N ASN A 10 -12.03 -24.05 14.75
CA ASN A 10 -11.42 -25.38 14.75
C ASN A 10 -10.08 -25.40 13.99
N PRO A 11 -9.21 -26.40 14.19
CA PRO A 11 -7.89 -26.44 13.54
C PRO A 11 -7.91 -26.37 12.02
N LEU A 12 -8.95 -26.90 11.38
CA LEU A 12 -9.12 -26.93 9.92
C LEU A 12 -9.92 -25.74 9.36
N ASP A 13 -10.52 -24.92 10.23
CA ASP A 13 -11.33 -23.79 9.79
C ASP A 13 -10.47 -22.66 9.22
N SER A 14 -10.97 -22.05 8.14
CA SER A 14 -10.29 -20.92 7.53
C SER A 14 -10.34 -19.68 8.43
N CYS A 15 -9.17 -19.10 8.71
CA CYS A 15 -9.08 -17.83 9.44
C CYS A 15 -9.49 -16.61 8.59
N ARG A 16 -9.76 -16.76 7.28
CA ARG A 16 -10.03 -15.62 6.37
C ARG A 16 -11.19 -14.75 6.85
N LYS A 17 -12.29 -15.37 7.31
CA LYS A 17 -13.46 -14.63 7.82
C LYS A 17 -13.14 -13.98 9.17
N ALA A 18 -12.40 -14.66 10.04
CA ALA A 18 -11.98 -14.12 11.33
C ALA A 18 -11.16 -12.83 11.21
N PHE A 19 -10.18 -12.75 10.29
CA PHE A 19 -9.44 -11.51 10.05
C PHE A 19 -10.36 -10.32 9.72
N LYS A 20 -11.37 -10.55 8.88
CA LYS A 20 -12.36 -9.50 8.52
C LYS A 20 -13.24 -9.12 9.70
N THR A 21 -13.81 -10.10 10.41
CA THR A 21 -14.69 -9.87 11.55
C THR A 21 -13.98 -9.13 12.69
N LEU A 22 -12.74 -9.52 12.98
CA LEU A 22 -11.90 -8.88 14.00
C LEU A 22 -11.31 -7.54 13.54
N LYS A 23 -11.49 -7.14 12.27
CA LYS A 23 -10.88 -5.95 11.66
C LYS A 23 -9.35 -5.92 11.82
N ILE A 24 -8.72 -7.09 11.71
CA ILE A 24 -7.27 -7.26 11.79
C ILE A 24 -6.73 -7.42 10.37
N LEU A 25 -5.74 -6.61 10.02
CA LEU A 25 -5.02 -6.76 8.76
C LEU A 25 -4.10 -7.98 8.82
N THR A 26 -4.00 -8.70 7.70
CA THR A 26 -2.99 -9.74 7.53
C THR A 26 -1.60 -9.12 7.44
N ILE A 27 -0.54 -9.91 7.56
CA ILE A 27 0.83 -9.43 7.39
C ILE A 27 1.04 -8.73 6.03
N VAL A 28 0.38 -9.22 4.97
CA VAL A 28 0.40 -8.60 3.64
C VAL A 28 -0.33 -7.26 3.65
N GLY A 29 -1.50 -7.18 4.28
CA GLY A 29 -2.24 -5.92 4.43
C GLY A 29 -1.46 -4.88 5.25
N LEU A 30 -0.80 -5.31 6.33
CA LEU A 30 0.08 -4.47 7.14
C LEU A 30 1.28 -3.96 6.33
N TYR A 31 1.88 -4.82 5.51
CA TYR A 31 2.97 -4.42 4.61
C TYR A 31 2.50 -3.39 3.58
N ILE A 32 1.36 -3.61 2.91
CA ILE A 32 0.81 -2.63 1.96
C ILE A 32 0.55 -1.29 2.66
N LEU A 33 -0.11 -1.31 3.82
CA LEU A 33 -0.42 -0.10 4.59
C LEU A 33 0.86 0.66 5.00
N SER A 34 1.86 -0.05 5.52
CA SER A 34 3.09 0.56 6.02
C SER A 34 3.90 1.20 4.90
N VAL A 35 4.07 0.48 3.79
CA VAL A 35 4.88 0.94 2.67
C VAL A 35 4.19 2.09 1.91
N VAL A 36 2.87 2.02 1.71
CA VAL A 36 2.11 3.13 1.10
C VAL A 36 2.17 4.39 1.98
N THR A 37 1.99 4.24 3.29
CA THR A 37 2.10 5.36 4.24
C THR A 37 3.52 5.92 4.30
N TYR A 38 4.54 5.08 4.14
CA TYR A 38 5.93 5.50 4.07
C TYR A 38 6.21 6.33 2.81
N ILE A 39 5.71 5.89 1.66
CA ILE A 39 5.88 6.60 0.39
C ILE A 39 5.16 7.95 0.37
N ASP A 40 3.94 8.01 0.90
CA ASP A 40 3.18 9.26 1.02
C ASP A 40 3.89 10.32 1.88
N LYS A 41 4.70 9.90 2.86
CA LYS A 41 5.49 10.80 3.71
C LYS A 41 6.85 11.18 3.15
N THR A 42 7.37 10.43 2.17
CA THR A 42 8.71 10.65 1.63
C THR A 42 8.62 11.51 0.38
N ALA A 43 9.54 12.48 0.26
CA ALA A 43 9.66 13.28 -0.95
C ALA A 43 10.13 12.38 -2.09
N ASN A 44 9.22 12.02 -2.99
CA ASN A 44 9.50 11.26 -4.19
C ASN A 44 8.96 12.04 -5.38
N GLU A 45 9.72 12.07 -6.47
CA GLU A 45 9.34 12.72 -7.71
C GLU A 45 8.05 12.10 -8.28
N ARG A 46 7.15 12.97 -8.71
CA ARG A 46 5.91 12.67 -9.43
C ARG A 46 6.04 13.06 -10.90
N GLY A 47 5.15 12.55 -11.73
CA GLY A 47 5.13 12.89 -13.16
C GLY A 47 4.96 14.39 -13.44
N GLU A 48 4.24 15.10 -12.57
CA GLU A 48 4.06 16.56 -12.63
C GLU A 48 5.33 17.36 -12.31
N ASP A 49 6.28 16.78 -11.57
CA ASP A 49 7.56 17.45 -11.26
C ASP A 49 8.50 17.45 -12.47
N ILE A 50 8.33 16.51 -13.40
CA ILE A 50 9.19 16.34 -14.60
C ILE A 50 8.59 17.01 -15.83
N HIS A 51 7.27 16.91 -16.01
CA HIS A 51 6.60 17.38 -17.22
C HIS A 51 5.82 18.66 -16.95
N THR A 52 6.07 19.69 -17.75
CA THR A 52 5.36 20.98 -17.69
C THR A 52 3.94 20.94 -18.28
N TYR A 53 3.53 19.80 -18.84
CA TYR A 53 2.22 19.60 -19.45
C TYR A 53 1.45 18.47 -18.75
N ASN A 54 0.12 18.50 -18.88
CA ASN A 54 -0.76 17.53 -18.25
C ASN A 54 -0.58 16.13 -18.83
N THR A 55 -0.03 15.21 -18.03
CA THR A 55 0.03 13.78 -18.38
C THR A 55 -1.04 12.99 -17.64
N ARG A 56 -1.50 11.88 -18.23
CA ARG A 56 -2.52 11.01 -17.62
C ARG A 56 -2.12 10.46 -16.24
N ARG A 57 -0.81 10.40 -15.95
CA ARG A 57 -0.20 9.87 -14.72
C ARG A 57 0.62 10.94 -13.98
N ALA A 58 0.28 12.22 -14.14
CA ALA A 58 1.03 13.32 -13.54
C ALA A 58 1.14 13.19 -12.01
N ILE A 59 0.05 12.76 -11.35
CA ILE A 59 -0.01 12.55 -9.89
C ILE A 59 0.69 11.28 -9.41
N ASP A 60 1.09 10.37 -10.30
CA ASP A 60 1.73 9.11 -9.92
C ASP A 60 3.21 9.33 -9.62
N PHE A 61 3.75 8.54 -8.69
CA PHE A 61 5.18 8.53 -8.42
C PHE A 61 5.95 7.91 -9.58
N ILE A 62 7.12 8.48 -9.88
CA ILE A 62 8.01 7.92 -10.90
C ILE A 62 8.64 6.63 -10.41
N LEU A 63 8.62 5.63 -11.28
CA LEU A 63 9.26 4.33 -11.07
C LEU A 63 10.57 4.31 -11.85
N PRO A 64 11.73 4.39 -11.18
CA PRO A 64 13.03 4.34 -11.85
C PRO A 64 13.20 3.02 -12.61
N GLN A 65 13.78 3.11 -13.81
CA GLN A 65 14.20 1.93 -14.56
C GLN A 65 15.30 1.19 -13.81
N HIS A 66 15.22 -0.13 -13.78
CA HIS A 66 16.16 -1.00 -13.09
C HIS A 66 16.10 -2.41 -13.68
N HIS A 67 17.14 -3.22 -13.42
CA HIS A 67 17.30 -4.56 -14.02
C HIS A 67 17.18 -5.72 -13.02
N THR A 68 17.20 -5.45 -11.70
CA THR A 68 17.25 -6.50 -10.69
C THR A 68 15.93 -6.66 -9.94
N THR A 69 15.55 -7.91 -9.66
CA THR A 69 14.34 -8.22 -8.86
C THR A 69 14.48 -7.77 -7.41
N GLN A 70 15.70 -7.70 -6.88
CA GLN A 70 15.96 -7.17 -5.55
C GLN A 70 15.58 -5.69 -5.47
N TYR A 71 15.89 -4.91 -6.51
CA TYR A 71 15.52 -3.50 -6.58
C TYR A 71 14.00 -3.32 -6.64
N SER A 72 13.27 -4.16 -7.38
CA SER A 72 11.81 -4.06 -7.44
C SER A 72 11.12 -4.44 -6.13
N LYS A 73 11.72 -5.35 -5.34
CA LYS A 73 11.21 -5.81 -4.04
C LYS A 73 11.46 -4.82 -2.91
N LYS A 74 12.37 -3.86 -3.05
CA LYS A 74 12.68 -2.92 -1.97
C LYS A 74 11.43 -2.06 -1.64
N PRO A 75 11.15 -1.76 -0.36
CA PRO A 75 9.96 -1.01 0.04
C PRO A 75 9.79 0.32 -0.70
N SER A 76 10.88 1.04 -0.99
CA SER A 76 10.80 2.31 -1.71
C SER A 76 10.29 2.18 -3.15
N TYR A 77 10.62 1.08 -3.85
CA TYR A 77 10.10 0.84 -5.20
C TYR A 77 8.70 0.22 -5.16
N ALA A 78 8.54 -0.85 -4.38
CA ALA A 78 7.26 -1.55 -4.25
C ALA A 78 6.17 -0.61 -3.74
N GLY A 79 6.50 0.29 -2.83
CA GLY A 79 5.59 1.31 -2.30
C GLY A 79 5.07 2.28 -3.33
N ARG A 80 5.96 2.85 -4.17
CA ARG A 80 5.56 3.73 -5.27
C ARG A 80 4.62 3.00 -6.21
N LYS A 81 4.96 1.74 -6.55
CA LYS A 81 4.11 0.89 -7.40
C LYS A 81 2.73 0.64 -6.78
N MET A 82 2.67 0.33 -5.48
CA MET A 82 1.42 0.10 -4.76
C MET A 82 0.57 1.38 -4.65
N TYR A 83 1.20 2.53 -4.35
CA TYR A 83 0.52 3.82 -4.31
C TYR A 83 -0.07 4.19 -5.68
N ASN A 84 0.69 3.99 -6.76
CA ASN A 84 0.21 4.27 -8.12
C ASN A 84 -0.98 3.39 -8.53
N SER A 85 -1.16 2.22 -7.92
CA SER A 85 -2.32 1.37 -8.13
C SER A 85 -3.56 1.79 -7.33
N LEU A 86 -3.45 2.79 -6.44
CA LEU A 86 -4.59 3.24 -5.64
C LEU A 86 -5.66 3.94 -6.50
N PRO A 87 -6.94 3.81 -6.14
CA PRO A 87 -8.01 4.64 -6.69
C PRO A 87 -7.72 6.14 -6.52
N LYS A 88 -8.11 6.94 -7.51
CA LYS A 88 -7.88 8.40 -7.51
C LYS A 88 -8.39 9.10 -6.24
N HIS A 89 -9.56 8.70 -5.72
CA HIS A 89 -10.13 9.30 -4.52
C HIS A 89 -9.26 9.11 -3.27
N LEU A 90 -8.48 8.01 -3.19
CA LEU A 90 -7.53 7.79 -2.09
C LEU A 90 -6.23 8.58 -2.30
N LYS A 91 -5.77 8.73 -3.55
CA LYS A 91 -4.56 9.51 -3.87
C LYS A 91 -4.69 11.00 -3.50
N ASN A 92 -5.92 11.51 -3.41
CA ASN A 92 -6.20 12.88 -2.95
C ASN A 92 -6.01 13.04 -1.43
N PHE A 93 -5.83 11.95 -0.68
CA PHE A 93 -5.52 11.99 0.74
C PHE A 93 -4.02 11.88 0.97
N SER A 94 -3.56 12.51 2.06
CA SER A 94 -2.19 12.36 2.56
C SER A 94 -2.18 12.22 4.08
N GLY A 95 -1.08 11.67 4.60
CA GLY A 95 -0.81 11.45 6.01
C GLY A 95 -1.88 10.63 6.71
N LYS A 96 -2.42 11.19 7.80
CA LYS A 96 -3.43 10.51 8.63
C LYS A 96 -4.72 10.20 7.85
N LYS A 97 -5.11 11.06 6.90
CA LYS A 97 -6.33 10.86 6.09
C LYS A 97 -6.18 9.65 5.16
N LEU A 98 -5.04 9.54 4.48
CA LEU A 98 -4.74 8.39 3.62
C LEU A 98 -4.71 7.10 4.42
N LYS A 99 -3.99 7.10 5.55
CA LYS A 99 -3.92 5.93 6.43
C LYS A 99 -5.31 5.46 6.87
N LYS A 100 -6.20 6.38 7.25
CA LYS A 100 -7.57 6.05 7.64
C LYS A 100 -8.41 5.51 6.47
N GLY A 101 -8.21 6.02 5.25
CA GLY A 101 -8.91 5.53 4.06
C GLY A 101 -8.48 4.13 3.60
N LEU A 102 -7.33 3.63 4.06
CA LEU A 102 -6.80 2.31 3.74
C LEU A 102 -7.14 1.23 4.79
N GLN A 103 -7.78 1.60 5.91
CA GLN A 103 -8.16 0.72 7.01
C GLN A 103 -9.66 0.45 7.02
#